data_AF-A0A0Q7VVS1-F1
#
_entry.id   AF-A0A0Q7VVS1-F1
#
_cell.length_a   1.000
_cell.length_b   1.000
_cell.length_c   1.000
_cell.angle_alpha   90.00
_cell.angle_beta   90.00
_cell.angle_gamma   90.00
#
_symmetry.space_group_name_H-M   'P 1'
#
loop_
_entity.id
_entity.type
_entity.pdbx_description
1 polymer ?
#
loop_
_entity_poly.entity_id
_entity_poly.type
_entity_poly.pdbx_seq_one_letter_code
_entity_poly.pdbx_strand_id
1 'polypeptide(L)'
;MPVAWWTWLARTLPEDTDAGGGLMVAVIQLAITLGAAGGGLLFDAGGYRATFAASAILLAAATIAGAFSAPRSPPTPRGAHAT
;
A
#
# COMPACT_ATOMS: atom_id res chain seq x y z
N MET A 1 -13.76 2.84 2.55
CA MET A 1 -14.64 2.35 1.47
C MET A 1 -13.82 1.45 0.54
N PRO A 2 -13.98 0.11 0.58
CA PRO A 2 -13.17 -0.85 -0.19
C PRO A 2 -13.36 -0.78 -1.71
N VAL A 3 -14.29 0.05 -2.18
CA VAL A 3 -14.67 0.15 -3.59
C VAL A 3 -13.57 0.71 -4.47
N ALA A 4 -12.68 1.57 -3.96
CA ALA A 4 -11.69 2.25 -4.80
C ALA A 4 -10.80 1.29 -5.59
N TRP A 5 -10.36 0.20 -4.96
CA TRP A 5 -9.56 -0.84 -5.60
C TRP A 5 -10.36 -1.60 -6.65
N TRP A 6 -11.58 -2.05 -6.31
CA TRP A 6 -12.46 -2.75 -7.23
C TRP A 6 -12.92 -1.89 -8.41
N THR A 7 -13.18 -0.60 -8.18
CA THR A 7 -13.54 0.36 -9.22
C THR A 7 -12.38 0.66 -10.16
N TRP A 8 -11.14 0.68 -9.65
CA TRP A 8 -9.95 0.79 -10.48
C TRP A 8 -9.79 -0.45 -11.35
N LEU A 9 -9.87 -1.64 -10.74
CA LEU A 9 -9.67 -2.92 -11.44
C LEU A 9 -10.72 -3.13 -12.55
N ALA A 10 -11.98 -2.79 -12.29
CA ALA A 10 -13.06 -2.83 -13.28
C ALA A 10 -12.88 -1.81 -14.43
N ARG A 11 -12.15 -0.70 -14.21
CA ARG A 11 -11.81 0.27 -15.25
C ARG A 11 -10.57 -0.11 -16.05
N THR A 12 -9.62 -0.81 -15.44
CA THR A 12 -8.34 -1.19 -16.05
C THR A 12 -8.47 -2.45 -16.89
N LEU A 13 -9.37 -3.37 -16.54
CA LEU A 13 -9.70 -4.55 -17.33
C LEU A 13 -11.23 -4.63 -17.61
N PRO A 14 -11.78 -3.68 -18.39
CA PRO A 14 -13.22 -3.65 -18.68
C PRO A 14 -13.68 -4.75 -19.64
N GLU A 15 -12.76 -5.29 -20.43
CA GLU A 15 -13.04 -6.24 -21.52
C GLU A 15 -12.70 -7.70 -21.15
N ASP A 16 -11.89 -7.92 -20.10
CA ASP A 16 -11.35 -9.24 -19.75
C ASP A 16 -11.42 -9.48 -18.23
N THR A 17 -12.63 -9.77 -17.76
CA THR A 17 -12.95 -9.87 -16.33
C THR A 17 -12.25 -11.08 -15.67
N ASP A 18 -11.99 -12.15 -16.41
CA ASP A 18 -11.27 -13.34 -15.91
C ASP A 18 -9.79 -13.05 -15.65
N ALA A 19 -9.15 -12.22 -16.48
CA ALA A 19 -7.78 -11.77 -16.26
C ALA A 19 -7.62 -10.89 -15.00
N GLY A 20 -8.68 -10.19 -14.58
CA GLY A 20 -8.69 -9.35 -13.38
C GLY A 20 -8.52 -10.16 -12.08
N GLY A 21 -9.11 -11.35 -12.00
CA GLY A 21 -8.92 -12.27 -10.88
C GLY A 21 -7.49 -12.79 -10.80
N GLY A 22 -6.91 -13.17 -11.94
CA GLY A 22 -5.52 -13.63 -12.03
C GLY A 22 -4.50 -12.55 -11.65
N LEU A 23 -4.72 -11.30 -12.08
CA LEU A 23 -3.87 -10.17 -11.72
C LEU A 23 -3.89 -9.89 -10.21
N MET A 24 -5.06 -9.98 -9.58
CA MET A 24 -5.17 -9.76 -8.13
C MET A 24 -4.38 -10.80 -7.34
N VAL A 25 -4.52 -12.08 -7.73
CA VAL A 25 -3.74 -13.17 -7.13
C VAL A 25 -2.25 -12.97 -7.37
N ALA A 26 -1.84 -12.60 -8.59
CA ALA A 26 -0.43 -12.37 -8.91
C ALA A 26 0.20 -11.25 -8.07
N VAL A 27 -0.51 -10.12 -7.89
CA VAL A 27 -0.05 -9.00 -7.05
C VAL A 27 0.07 -9.41 -5.58
N ILE A 28 -0.92 -10.14 -5.05
CA ILE A 28 -0.89 -10.63 -3.68
C ILE A 28 0.28 -11.60 -3.49
N GLN A 29 0.45 -12.55 -4.41
CA GLN A 29 1.52 -13.52 -4.38
C GLN A 29 2.89 -12.87 -4.50
N LEU A 30 3.03 -11.85 -5.36
CA LEU A 30 4.25 -11.06 -5.46
C LEU A 30 4.58 -10.37 -4.14
N ALA A 31 3.58 -9.75 -3.49
CA ALA A 31 3.76 -9.08 -2.20
C ALA A 31 4.15 -10.07 -1.09
N ILE A 32 3.52 -11.25 -1.03
CA ILE A 32 3.87 -12.31 -0.07
C ILE A 32 5.28 -12.83 -0.32
N THR A 33 5.62 -13.09 -1.58
CA THR A 33 6.95 -13.60 -1.97
C THR A 33 8.04 -12.59 -1.65
N LEU A 34 7.83 -11.31 -1.94
CA LEU A 34 8.74 -10.23 -1.54
C LEU A 34 8.86 -10.11 -0.02
N GLY A 35 7.75 -10.24 0.72
CA GLY A 35 7.75 -10.24 2.17
C GLY A 35 8.51 -11.43 2.77
N ALA A 36 8.35 -12.63 2.20
CA ALA A 36 9.03 -13.83 2.63
C ALA A 36 10.53 -13.80 2.28
N ALA A 37 10.88 -13.37 1.06
CA ALA A 37 12.28 -13.21 0.65
C ALA A 37 12.98 -12.11 1.46
N GLY A 38 12.37 -10.94 1.61
CA GLY A 38 12.91 -9.83 2.40
C GLY A 38 13.01 -10.16 3.89
N GLY A 39 11.98 -10.79 4.47
CA GLY A 39 11.97 -11.22 5.86
C GLY A 39 12.96 -12.36 6.14
N GLY A 40 13.09 -13.31 5.20
CA GLY A 40 14.04 -14.42 5.27
C GLY A 40 15.49 -13.95 5.21
N LEU A 41 15.83 -13.09 4.25
CA LEU A 41 17.18 -12.49 4.14
C LEU A 41 17.54 -11.68 5.39
N LEU A 42 16.58 -10.97 5.97
CA LEU A 42 16.80 -10.18 7.18
C LEU A 42 16.98 -11.06 8.42
N PHE A 43 16.24 -12.17 8.51
CA PHE A 43 16.34 -13.15 9.59
C PHE A 43 17.70 -13.88 9.56
N ASP A 44 18.15 -14.27 8.37
CA ASP A 44 19.41 -15.00 8.15
C ASP A 44 20.65 -14.15 8.53
N ALA A 45 20.54 -12.82 8.45
CA ALA A 45 21.65 -11.91 8.72
C ALA A 45 21.88 -11.55 10.20
N GLY A 46 20.94 -11.76 11.15
CA GLY A 46 21.09 -11.10 12.46
C GLY A 46 20.25 -11.53 13.68
N GLY A 47 19.48 -12.62 13.63
CA GLY A 47 18.74 -13.10 14.81
C GLY A 47 17.76 -12.06 15.39
N TYR A 48 17.64 -11.92 16.72
CA TYR A 48 16.64 -11.05 17.38
C TYR A 48 16.69 -9.55 17.01
N ARG A 49 17.79 -9.06 16.42
CA ARG A 49 17.88 -7.67 15.90
C ARG A 49 17.15 -7.50 14.56
N ALA A 50 16.92 -8.60 13.84
CA ALA A 50 16.24 -8.62 12.55
C ALA A 50 14.78 -8.16 12.66
N THR A 51 14.05 -8.56 13.70
CA THR A 51 12.65 -8.15 13.94
C THR A 51 12.51 -6.65 14.20
N PHE A 52 13.48 -6.06 14.90
CA PHE A 52 13.51 -4.61 15.15
C PHE A 52 13.80 -3.83 13.85
N ALA A 53 14.76 -4.29 13.06
CA ALA A 53 15.07 -3.71 11.75
C ALA A 53 13.90 -3.86 10.75
N ALA A 54 13.21 -5.01 10.75
CA ALA A 54 12.03 -5.25 9.92
C ALA A 54 10.92 -4.24 10.22
N SER A 55 10.67 -4.02 11.51
CA SER A 55 9.66 -3.08 11.99
C SER A 55 10.02 -1.64 11.60
N ALA A 56 11.30 -1.25 11.70
CA ALA A 56 11.78 0.06 11.29
C ALA A 56 11.63 0.29 9.77
N ILE A 57 11.94 -0.71 8.94
CA ILE A 57 11.78 -0.66 7.48
C ILE A 57 10.29 -0.55 7.11
N LEU A 58 9.42 -1.35 7.76
CA LEU A 58 7.97 -1.28 7.57
C LEU A 58 7.42 0.12 7.87
N LEU A 59 7.85 0.73 8.99
CA LEU A 59 7.46 2.09 9.34
C LEU A 59 7.99 3.12 8.34
N ALA A 60 9.23 2.97 7.87
CA ALA A 60 9.79 3.86 6.86
C ALA A 60 9.02 3.75 5.53
N ALA A 61 8.71 2.53 5.08
CA ALA A 61 7.93 2.28 3.88
C ALA A 61 6.51 2.85 3.99
N ALA A 62 5.85 2.67 5.15
CA ALA A 62 4.53 3.26 5.42
C ALA A 62 4.56 4.79 5.40
N THR A 63 5.61 5.41 5.94
CA THR A 63 5.80 6.87 5.91
C THR A 63 5.95 7.39 4.49
N ILE A 64 6.78 6.73 3.68
CA ILE A 64 7.01 7.08 2.28
C ILE A 64 5.70 6.94 1.48
N ALA A 65 5.00 5.81 1.62
CA ALA A 65 3.73 5.57 0.97
C ALA A 65 2.65 6.60 1.38
N GLY A 66 2.58 6.94 2.66
CA GLY A 66 1.70 7.98 3.18
C GLY A 66 2.00 9.37 2.61
N ALA A 67 3.28 9.73 2.46
CA ALA A 67 3.69 10.99 1.85
C ALA A 67 3.27 11.08 0.37
N PHE A 68 3.36 9.97 -0.38
CA PHE A 68 2.86 9.91 -1.76
C PHE A 68 1.33 9.91 -1.85
N SER A 69 0.65 9.42 -0.82
CA SER A 69 -0.81 9.30 -0.81
C SER A 69 -1.53 10.50 -0.19
N ALA A 70 -0.83 11.40 0.51
CA ALA A 70 -1.42 12.53 1.22
C ALA A 70 -2.12 13.49 0.23
N PRO A 71 -3.46 13.57 0.23
CA PRO A 71 -4.16 14.60 -0.53
C PRO A 71 -3.83 15.94 0.11
N ARG A 72 -3.49 16.95 -0.69
CA ARG A 72 -3.36 18.33 -0.20
C ARG A 72 -4.73 18.76 0.33
N SER A 73 -4.88 18.87 1.64
CA SER A 73 -6.12 19.38 2.24
C SER A 73 -6.40 20.77 1.67
N PRO A 74 -7.58 21.01 1.06
CA PRO A 74 -7.96 22.34 0.63
C PRO A 74 -8.06 23.27 1.86
N PRO A 75 -7.59 24.53 1.76
CA PRO A 75 -7.60 25.45 2.88
C PRO A 75 -9.04 25.69 3.36
N THR A 76 -9.26 25.50 4.67
CA THR A 76 -10.53 25.79 5.33
C THR A 76 -10.88 27.26 5.12
N PRO A 77 -11.99 27.60 4.43
CA PRO A 77 -12.44 28.98 4.31
C PRO A 77 -12.88 29.46 5.70
N ARG A 78 -12.12 30.37 6.32
CA ARG A 78 -12.59 31.13 7.48
C ARG A 78 -13.31 32.39 6.98
N GLY A 79 -14.62 32.45 7.19
CA GLY A 79 -15.40 33.69 7.24
C GLY A 79 -16.44 33.85 6.14
N ALA A 80 -17.71 33.65 6.48
CA ALA A 80 -18.86 34.34 5.88
C ALA A 80 -20.17 34.05 6.66
N HIS A 81 -20.15 34.25 7.99
CA HIS A 81 -21.39 34.34 8.78
C HIS A 81 -21.24 35.44 9.83
N ALA A 82 -21.41 36.69 9.39
CA ALA A 82 -21.74 37.83 10.23
C ALA A 82 -22.29 38.96 9.35
N THR A 83 -23.50 38.77 8.85
CA THR A 83 -24.41 39.83 8.40
C THR A 83 -25.79 39.51 8.93
#